data_AF-A0AAD7GT92-F1
#
_entry.id   AF-A0AAD7GT92-F1
#
_cell.length_a   1.000
_cell.length_b   1.000
_cell.length_c   1.000
_cell.angle_alpha   90.00
_cell.angle_beta   90.00
_cell.angle_gamma   90.00
#
_symmetry.space_group_name_H-M   'P 1'
#
loop_
_entity.id
_entity.type
_entity.pdbx_description
1 polymer ?
#
loop_
_entity_poly.entity_id
_entity_poly.type
_entity_poly.pdbx_seq_one_letter_code
_entity_poly.pdbx_strand_id
1 'polypeptide(L)'
;MPSPFASKLGTNYCPRDDEIAEIQTLLLEPTLRLQHLDAEIADLQKAIDKLTTERAGLDAYVDAHKALISPIRRLPLDIMEEIFVTCLPTDRNCAMSAVEAPILLGRICSAWRAISLSTPRLW
;
A
#
# COMPACT_ATOMS: atom_id res chain seq x y z
N MET A 1 33.04 12.85 13.47
CA MET A 1 34.47 13.21 13.56
C MET A 1 34.64 14.21 14.69
N PRO A 2 35.70 14.11 15.51
CA PRO A 2 35.99 15.13 16.50
C PRO A 2 36.34 16.44 15.78
N SER A 3 35.61 17.52 16.07
CA SER A 3 35.84 18.85 15.49
C SER A 3 36.60 19.73 16.49
N PRO A 4 37.65 20.46 16.06
CA PRO A 4 38.31 21.45 16.91
C PRO A 4 37.36 22.58 17.33
N PHE A 5 36.25 22.75 16.64
CA PHE A 5 35.20 23.73 16.94
C PHE A 5 34.04 23.15 17.78
N ALA A 6 34.15 21.93 18.30
CA ALA A 6 33.04 21.23 18.97
C ALA A 6 32.39 22.05 20.11
N SER A 7 33.17 22.77 20.91
CA SER A 7 32.65 23.62 22.00
C SER A 7 31.92 24.88 21.53
N LYS A 8 32.09 25.27 20.26
CA LYS A 8 31.49 26.44 19.63
C LYS A 8 30.24 26.10 18.83
N LEU A 9 30.03 24.83 18.48
CA LEU A 9 28.85 24.37 17.75
C LEU A 9 27.57 24.59 18.57
N GLY A 10 26.52 25.11 17.93
CA GLY A 10 25.23 25.39 18.60
C GLY A 10 25.22 26.64 19.48
N THR A 11 26.24 27.50 19.39
CA THR A 11 26.33 28.79 20.11
C THR A 11 26.22 29.98 19.15
N ASN A 12 26.05 31.19 19.68
CA ASN A 12 26.08 32.44 18.90
C ASN A 12 27.50 32.95 18.60
N TYR A 13 28.52 32.09 18.69
CA TYR A 13 29.91 32.47 18.44
C TYR A 13 30.14 32.85 16.98
N CYS A 14 30.79 34.00 16.75
CA CYS A 14 31.20 34.46 15.42
C CYS A 14 32.65 34.03 15.16
N PRO A 15 32.92 33.16 14.16
CA PRO A 15 34.28 32.76 13.81
C PRO A 15 35.09 33.92 13.23
N ARG A 16 36.39 33.89 13.47
CA ARG A 16 37.35 34.79 12.82
C ARG A 16 37.66 34.33 11.40
N ASP A 17 38.22 35.20 10.57
CA ASP A 17 38.51 34.89 9.16
C ASP A 17 39.42 33.67 8.96
N ASP A 18 40.40 33.47 9.84
CA ASP A 18 41.27 32.29 9.86
C ASP A 18 40.51 31.01 10.25
N GLU A 19 39.62 31.10 11.22
CA GLU A 19 38.75 30.00 11.63
C GLU A 19 37.74 29.64 10.52
N ILE A 20 37.26 30.62 9.75
CA ILE A 20 36.40 30.37 8.58
C ILE A 20 37.14 29.51 7.55
N ALA A 21 38.40 29.85 7.23
CA ALA A 21 39.20 29.08 6.28
C ALA A 21 39.49 27.65 6.78
N GLU A 22 39.75 27.49 8.07
CA GLU A 22 39.94 26.18 8.70
C GLU A 22 38.66 25.33 8.63
N ILE A 23 37.51 25.93 8.96
CA ILE A 23 36.19 25.27 8.88
C ILE A 23 35.89 24.84 7.44
N GLN A 24 36.12 25.72 6.46
CA GLN A 24 35.92 25.39 5.04
C GLN A 24 36.76 24.18 4.61
N THR A 25 38.02 24.13 5.06
CA THR A 25 38.92 23.01 4.78
C THR A 25 38.43 21.71 5.44
N LEU A 26 37.99 21.79 6.70
CA LEU A 26 37.43 20.65 7.45
C LEU A 26 36.14 20.09 6.81
N LEU A 27 35.33 20.95 6.18
CA LEU A 27 34.07 20.55 5.55
C LEU A 27 34.25 19.95 4.15
N LEU A 28 35.42 20.07 3.53
CA LEU A 28 35.63 19.68 2.15
C LEU A 28 35.44 18.17 1.93
N GLU A 29 36.10 17.33 2.73
CA GLU A 29 35.96 15.87 2.63
C GLU A 29 34.55 15.37 3.04
N PRO A 30 33.98 15.78 4.18
CA PRO A 30 32.62 15.36 4.56
C PRO A 30 31.57 15.76 3.53
N THR A 31 31.70 16.94 2.93
CA THR A 31 30.75 17.42 1.90
C THR A 31 30.85 16.57 0.63
N LEU A 32 32.05 16.24 0.18
CA LEU A 32 32.25 15.35 -0.96
C LEU A 32 31.70 13.94 -0.67
N ARG A 33 31.92 13.43 0.55
CA ARG A 33 31.40 12.13 0.96
C ARG A 33 29.88 12.12 0.98
N LEU A 34 29.24 13.19 1.47
CA LEU A 34 27.79 13.36 1.42
C LEU A 34 27.27 13.35 -0.02
N GLN A 35 27.88 14.12 -0.92
CA GLN A 35 27.48 14.14 -2.33
C GLN A 35 27.56 12.76 -3.00
N HIS A 36 28.60 11.98 -2.68
CA HIS A 36 28.73 10.62 -3.18
C HIS A 36 27.63 9.69 -2.64
N LEU A 37 27.34 9.77 -1.34
CA LEU A 37 26.27 8.98 -0.72
C LEU A 37 24.90 9.37 -1.28
N ASP A 38 24.63 10.65 -1.49
CA ASP A 38 23.37 11.13 -2.06
C ASP A 38 23.17 10.61 -3.50
N ALA A 39 24.25 10.54 -4.29
CA ALA A 39 24.22 9.96 -5.63
C ALA A 39 23.92 8.46 -5.58
N GLU A 40 24.58 7.71 -4.68
CA GLU A 40 24.35 6.28 -4.51
C GLU A 40 22.91 5.98 -4.03
N ILE A 41 22.40 6.76 -3.08
CA ILE A 41 21.00 6.69 -2.63
C ILE A 41 20.05 6.94 -3.79
N ALA A 42 20.29 7.99 -4.59
CA ALA A 42 19.44 8.31 -5.72
C ALA A 42 19.39 7.18 -6.76
N ASP A 43 20.52 6.53 -7.03
CA ASP A 43 20.58 5.42 -7.99
C ASP A 43 19.93 4.14 -7.45
N LEU A 44 20.12 3.83 -6.17
CA LEU A 44 19.42 2.71 -5.52
C LEU A 44 17.91 2.95 -5.46
N GLN A 45 17.46 4.17 -5.21
CA GLN A 45 16.05 4.51 -5.20
C GLN A 45 15.40 4.27 -6.58
N LYS A 46 16.06 4.66 -7.67
CA LYS A 46 15.59 4.36 -9.03
C LYS A 46 15.46 2.85 -9.27
N ALA A 47 16.40 2.05 -8.77
CA ALA A 47 16.33 0.60 -8.90
C ALA A 47 15.14 0.00 -8.11
N ILE A 48 14.89 0.51 -6.90
CA ILE A 48 13.72 0.15 -6.10
C ILE A 48 12.42 0.52 -6.83
N ASP A 49 12.32 1.73 -7.36
CA ASP A 49 11.13 2.22 -8.06
C ASP A 49 10.83 1.38 -9.31
N LYS A 50 11.87 0.98 -10.04
CA LYS A 50 11.74 0.07 -11.19
C LYS A 50 11.18 -1.30 -10.76
N LEU A 51 11.79 -1.92 -9.75
CA LEU A 51 11.40 -3.27 -9.29
C LEU A 51 10.00 -3.28 -8.68
N THR A 52 9.62 -2.23 -7.94
CA THR A 52 8.28 -2.10 -7.37
C THR A 52 7.21 -1.95 -8.45
N THR A 53 7.51 -1.21 -9.52
CA THR A 53 6.61 -1.09 -10.68
C THR A 53 6.42 -2.45 -11.37
N GLU A 54 7.49 -3.19 -11.60
CA GLU A 54 7.43 -4.52 -12.20
C GLU A 54 6.66 -5.51 -11.32
N ARG A 55 6.93 -5.50 -10.01
CA ARG A 55 6.21 -6.30 -9.01
C ARG A 55 4.71 -6.00 -9.05
N ALA A 56 4.32 -4.73 -9.04
CA ALA A 56 2.91 -4.34 -9.06
C ALA A 56 2.19 -4.85 -10.33
N GLY A 57 2.86 -4.80 -11.48
CA GLY A 57 2.34 -5.36 -12.73
C GLY A 57 2.13 -6.88 -12.65
N LEU A 58 3.10 -7.60 -12.10
CA LEU A 58 3.01 -9.06 -11.92
C LEU A 58 1.95 -9.45 -10.90
N ASP A 59 1.85 -8.73 -9.79
CA ASP A 59 0.82 -8.97 -8.77
C ASP A 59 -0.59 -8.84 -9.39
N ALA A 60 -0.83 -7.76 -10.14
CA ALA A 60 -2.10 -7.57 -10.83
C ALA A 60 -2.40 -8.69 -11.83
N TYR A 61 -1.40 -9.15 -12.59
CA TYR A 61 -1.53 -10.26 -13.52
C TYR A 61 -1.88 -11.57 -12.78
N VAL A 62 -1.14 -11.89 -11.73
CA VAL A 62 -1.34 -13.10 -10.93
C VAL A 62 -2.72 -13.10 -10.27
N ASP A 63 -3.13 -11.98 -9.67
CA ASP A 63 -4.41 -11.87 -8.98
C ASP A 63 -5.60 -11.97 -9.94
N ALA A 64 -5.50 -11.38 -11.14
CA ALA A 64 -6.52 -11.55 -12.17
C ALA A 64 -6.72 -13.01 -12.57
N HIS A 65 -5.62 -13.78 -12.72
CA HIS A 65 -5.68 -15.19 -13.07
C HIS A 65 -6.17 -16.07 -11.91
N LYS A 66 -5.73 -15.77 -10.68
CA LYS A 66 -6.27 -16.43 -9.47
C LYS A 66 -7.77 -16.20 -9.33
N ALA A 67 -8.24 -14.99 -9.61
CA ALA A 67 -9.66 -14.67 -9.60
C ALA A 67 -10.44 -15.47 -10.66
N LEU A 68 -9.86 -15.69 -11.85
CA LEU A 68 -10.47 -16.51 -12.91
C LEU A 68 -10.67 -17.97 -12.49
N ILE A 69 -9.68 -18.56 -11.81
CA ILE A 69 -9.74 -19.96 -11.34
C ILE A 69 -10.36 -20.10 -9.94
N SER A 70 -10.87 -19.02 -9.37
CA SER A 70 -11.47 -19.03 -8.03
C SER A 70 -12.65 -20.03 -7.98
N PRO A 71 -12.71 -20.92 -6.97
CA PRO A 71 -13.77 -21.92 -6.84
C PRO A 71 -15.18 -21.32 -6.90
N ILE A 72 -15.36 -20.10 -6.40
CA ILE A 72 -16.66 -19.41 -6.36
C ILE A 72 -17.25 -19.16 -7.75
N ARG A 73 -16.41 -19.07 -8.80
CA ARG A 73 -16.87 -18.93 -10.19
C ARG A 73 -17.35 -20.25 -10.81
N ARG A 74 -17.07 -21.37 -10.15
CA ARG A 74 -17.44 -22.72 -10.58
C ARG A 74 -18.53 -23.34 -9.70
N LEU A 75 -18.97 -22.64 -8.67
CA LEU A 75 -20.04 -23.12 -7.82
C LEU A 75 -21.34 -23.19 -8.64
N PRO A 76 -22.05 -24.33 -8.57
CA PRO A 76 -23.41 -24.43 -9.09
C PRO A 76 -24.32 -23.34 -8.50
N LEU A 77 -25.32 -22.92 -9.29
CA LEU A 77 -26.22 -21.84 -8.91
C LEU A 77 -26.96 -22.15 -7.60
N ASP A 78 -27.49 -23.36 -7.46
CA ASP A 78 -28.20 -23.84 -6.27
C ASP A 78 -27.33 -23.75 -4.99
N ILE A 79 -26.03 -24.06 -5.10
CA ILE A 79 -25.11 -23.93 -3.98
C ILE A 79 -24.86 -22.45 -3.62
N MET A 80 -24.74 -21.58 -4.63
CA MET A 80 -24.62 -20.13 -4.41
C MET A 80 -25.86 -19.56 -3.72
N GLU A 81 -27.05 -19.97 -4.15
CA GLU A 81 -28.32 -19.55 -3.55
C GLU A 81 -28.43 -20.01 -2.09
N GLU A 82 -28.06 -21.25 -1.79
CA GLU A 82 -28.09 -21.77 -0.42
C GLU A 82 -27.10 -21.05 0.50
N ILE A 83 -25.90 -20.72 0.00
CA ILE A 83 -24.95 -19.87 0.73
C ILE A 83 -25.57 -18.51 1.02
N PHE A 84 -26.24 -17.89 0.04
CA PHE A 84 -26.85 -16.57 0.21
C PHE A 84 -27.97 -16.59 1.24
N VAL A 85 -28.81 -17.62 1.23
CA VAL A 85 -29.88 -17.81 2.23
C VAL A 85 -29.29 -18.01 3.62
N THR A 86 -28.16 -18.72 3.73
CA THR A 86 -27.45 -18.92 5.01
C THR A 86 -26.86 -17.61 5.57
N CYS A 87 -26.66 -16.59 4.73
CA CYS A 87 -26.20 -15.26 5.17
C CYS A 87 -27.32 -14.37 5.74
N LEU A 88 -28.59 -14.79 5.70
CA LEU A 88 -29.69 -14.01 6.28
C LEU A 88 -29.68 -14.08 7.81
N PRO A 89 -30.19 -13.06 8.52
CA PRO A 89 -30.38 -13.14 9.96
C PRO A 89 -31.33 -14.30 10.32
N THR A 90 -30.99 -15.05 11.37
CA THR A 90 -31.78 -16.20 11.82
C THR A 90 -32.83 -15.85 12.87
N ASP A 91 -32.66 -14.72 13.54
CA ASP A 91 -33.47 -14.25 14.67
C ASP A 91 -34.49 -13.16 14.30
N ARG A 92 -34.37 -12.59 13.10
CA ARG A 92 -35.23 -11.50 12.62
C ARG A 92 -35.32 -11.46 11.10
N ASN A 93 -36.24 -10.62 10.61
CA ASN A 93 -36.30 -10.29 9.19
C ASN A 93 -35.08 -9.44 8.76
N CYS A 94 -34.69 -9.62 7.50
CA CYS A 94 -33.60 -8.88 6.86
C CYS A 94 -33.91 -7.38 6.82
N ALA A 95 -32.91 -6.56 7.15
CA ALA A 95 -33.00 -5.13 6.95
C ALA A 95 -32.63 -4.78 5.49
N MET A 96 -33.32 -3.81 4.90
CA MET A 96 -32.95 -3.22 3.60
C MET A 96 -31.73 -2.30 3.75
N SER A 97 -30.60 -2.89 4.12
CA SER A 97 -29.37 -2.21 4.53
C SER A 97 -28.20 -2.60 3.65
N ALA A 98 -27.36 -1.62 3.31
CA ALA A 98 -26.23 -1.81 2.42
C ALA A 98 -25.10 -2.70 3.02
N VAL A 99 -25.20 -3.05 4.31
CA VAL A 99 -24.26 -3.87 5.07
C VAL A 99 -24.85 -5.21 5.51
N GLU A 100 -26.06 -5.57 5.06
CA GLU A 100 -26.74 -6.82 5.42
C GLU A 100 -27.25 -7.55 4.17
N ALA A 101 -27.31 -8.88 4.21
CA ALA A 101 -27.95 -9.67 3.16
C ALA A 101 -29.46 -9.38 3.11
N PRO A 102 -30.10 -9.44 1.91
CA PRO A 102 -29.49 -9.79 0.62
C PRO A 102 -28.79 -8.61 -0.09
N ILE A 103 -28.99 -7.38 0.35
CA ILE A 103 -28.48 -6.17 -0.33
C ILE A 103 -26.95 -6.15 -0.40
N LEU A 104 -26.26 -6.54 0.67
CA LEU A 104 -24.80 -6.65 0.72
C LEU A 104 -24.27 -7.61 -0.36
N LEU A 105 -24.91 -8.77 -0.53
CA LEU A 105 -24.50 -9.80 -1.50
C LEU A 105 -24.60 -9.27 -2.93
N GLY A 106 -25.68 -8.54 -3.22
CA GLY A 106 -25.87 -7.86 -4.49
C GLY A 106 -24.88 -6.72 -4.75
N ARG A 107 -24.03 -6.31 -3.80
CA ARG A 107 -23.01 -5.26 -4.00
C ARG A 107 -21.64 -5.81 -4.39
N ILE A 108 -21.43 -7.13 -4.29
CA ILE A 108 -20.13 -7.76 -4.52
C ILE A 108 -19.75 -7.74 -6.00
N CYS A 109 -20.63 -8.23 -6.88
CA CYS A 109 -20.45 -8.15 -8.33
C CYS A 109 -21.79 -8.27 -9.08
N SER A 110 -21.78 -8.05 -10.40
CA SER A 110 -22.99 -8.16 -11.24
C SER A 110 -23.60 -9.56 -11.24
N ALA A 111 -22.78 -10.62 -11.23
CA ALA A 111 -23.26 -12.00 -11.19
C ALA A 111 -23.98 -12.30 -9.87
N TRP A 112 -23.42 -11.90 -8.73
CA TRP A 112 -24.05 -12.09 -7.42
C TRP A 112 -25.32 -11.27 -7.27
N ARG A 113 -25.37 -10.06 -7.85
CA ARG A 113 -26.59 -9.28 -7.92
C ARG A 113 -27.68 -9.98 -8.71
N ALA A 114 -27.34 -10.57 -9.87
CA ALA A 114 -28.30 -11.32 -10.66
C ALA A 114 -28.86 -12.50 -9.87
N ILE A 115 -28.00 -13.30 -9.23
CA ILE A 115 -28.40 -14.42 -8.36
C ILE A 115 -29.31 -13.91 -7.23
N SER A 116 -28.87 -12.89 -6.49
CA SER A 116 -29.63 -12.35 -5.36
C SER A 116 -31.03 -11.85 -5.76
N LEU A 117 -31.19 -11.27 -6.95
CA LEU A 117 -32.48 -10.81 -7.46
C LEU A 117 -33.33 -11.96 -8.03
N SER A 118 -32.71 -13.03 -8.54
CA SER A 118 -33.41 -14.19 -9.09
C SER A 118 -33.82 -15.24 -8.04
N THR A 119 -33.36 -15.11 -6.80
CA THR A 119 -33.64 -16.06 -5.71
C THR A 119 -34.73 -15.52 -4.78
N PRO A 120 -36.01 -15.96 -4.89
CA PRO A 120 -37.10 -15.41 -4.10
C PRO A 120 -36.96 -15.64 -2.59
N ARG A 121 -36.28 -16.71 -2.17
CA ARG A 121 -36.04 -17.04 -0.75
C ARG A 121 -35.26 -15.96 0.03
N LEU A 122 -34.65 -15.00 -0.67
CA LEU A 122 -33.89 -13.90 -0.07
C LEU A 122 -34.72 -12.68 0.30
N TRP A 123 -35.98 -12.59 -0.18
CA TRP A 123 -36.87 -11.43 -0.07
C TRP A 123 -38.17 -11.82 0.63
#